data_AF-A0A7X7I4W4-F1
#
_entry.id   AF-A0A7X7I4W4-F1
#
_cell.length_a   1.000
_cell.length_b   1.000
_cell.length_c   1.000
_cell.angle_alpha   90.00
_cell.angle_beta   90.00
_cell.angle_gamma   90.00
#
_symmetry.space_group_name_H-M   'P 1'
#
loop_
_entity.id
_entity.type
_entity.pdbx_description
1 polymer ?
#
loop_
_entity_poly.entity_id
_entity_poly.type
_entity_poly.pdbx_seq_one_letter_code
_entity_poly.pdbx_strand_id
1 'polypeptide(L)'
;PVFHKLMQNEEQRKKLNSWVADALAFDLDRLSPDFAARFREFLLAEEDGSLERKSLRAAHYLATKWEFDFVYHWSNTKSMFGIEQTRGEISRQINEHRDLRAVDEILAARDLPDRDMGLWGFLSLVGQLGFQKRWAQTPRIPQTSVLGHLLFVAILSYFVSMEIGACPRRRYNNFFGGLLHDLPEVLTRDIISPVKNSVAGLDELIKQLEKQAMEERILPLLPEAWREEIRYFTENEFAGKIRPHGSPSPVILQHDLGEEQNLDSLDPIDGRVIEACDKLSAYMEASLSIRLGVAPQALAEGKRNIYSRFGRSVISGFPMGQLFDYFW
;
A
#
# COMPACT_ATOMS: atom_id res chain seq x y z
N PRO A 1 -18.18 -12.70 -14.07
CA PRO A 1 -19.57 -12.74 -14.62
C PRO A 1 -20.65 -13.12 -13.61
N VAL A 2 -20.54 -14.25 -12.89
CA VAL A 2 -21.58 -14.71 -11.93
C VAL A 2 -21.64 -13.81 -10.70
N PHE A 3 -20.50 -13.46 -10.11
CA PHE A 3 -20.43 -12.55 -8.97
C PHE A 3 -21.09 -11.19 -9.27
N HIS A 4 -20.77 -10.56 -10.39
CA HIS A 4 -21.40 -9.28 -10.78
C HIS A 4 -22.93 -9.40 -10.91
N LYS A 5 -23.45 -10.50 -11.48
CA LYS A 5 -24.91 -10.73 -11.56
C LYS A 5 -25.54 -10.93 -10.18
N LEU A 6 -24.84 -11.59 -9.25
CA LEU A 6 -25.29 -11.73 -7.87
C LEU A 6 -25.33 -10.36 -7.17
N MET A 7 -24.31 -9.52 -7.37
CA MET A 7 -24.24 -8.18 -6.79
C MET A 7 -25.25 -7.19 -7.39
N GLN A 8 -25.76 -7.44 -8.60
CA GLN A 8 -26.86 -6.68 -9.20
C GLN A 8 -28.21 -6.97 -8.55
N ASN A 9 -28.38 -8.13 -7.91
CA ASN A 9 -29.58 -8.43 -7.14
C ASN A 9 -29.43 -7.85 -5.73
N GLU A 10 -30.26 -6.87 -5.39
CA GLU A 10 -30.17 -6.14 -4.13
C GLU A 10 -30.30 -7.04 -2.89
N GLU A 11 -31.22 -8.02 -2.92
CA GLU A 11 -31.44 -8.94 -1.80
C GLU A 11 -30.22 -9.84 -1.58
N GLN A 12 -29.67 -10.40 -2.67
CA GLN A 12 -28.48 -11.25 -2.60
C GLN A 12 -27.24 -10.46 -2.18
N ARG A 13 -27.07 -9.24 -2.70
CA ARG A 13 -26.02 -8.31 -2.28
C ARG A 13 -26.10 -8.02 -0.78
N LYS A 14 -27.28 -7.67 -0.26
CA LYS A 14 -27.48 -7.39 1.18
C LYS A 14 -27.15 -8.62 2.03
N LYS A 15 -27.59 -9.82 1.64
CA LYS A 15 -27.26 -11.08 2.34
C LYS A 15 -25.76 -11.36 2.33
N LEU A 16 -25.10 -11.22 1.20
CA LEU A 16 -23.66 -11.46 1.07
C LEU A 16 -22.85 -10.46 1.90
N ASN A 17 -23.20 -9.17 1.82
CA ASN A 17 -22.51 -8.12 2.57
C ASN A 17 -22.71 -8.29 4.09
N SER A 18 -23.91 -8.67 4.54
CA SER A 18 -24.14 -9.02 5.95
C SER A 18 -23.29 -10.20 6.38
N TRP A 19 -23.24 -11.26 5.57
CA TRP A 19 -22.42 -12.43 5.88
C TRP A 19 -20.93 -12.08 6.02
N VAL A 20 -20.39 -11.24 5.12
CA VAL A 20 -19.00 -10.74 5.23
C VAL A 20 -18.80 -9.95 6.52
N ALA A 21 -19.72 -9.03 6.83
CA ALA A 21 -19.64 -8.24 8.06
C ALA A 21 -19.74 -9.10 9.32
N ASP A 22 -20.61 -10.11 9.33
CA ASP A 22 -20.76 -11.05 10.45
C ASP A 22 -19.54 -11.95 10.61
N ALA A 23 -18.93 -12.41 9.50
CA ALA A 23 -17.75 -13.26 9.52
C ALA A 23 -16.51 -12.53 10.07
N LEU A 24 -16.41 -11.22 9.87
CA LEU A 24 -15.30 -10.39 10.34
C LEU A 24 -15.56 -9.69 11.67
N ALA A 25 -16.81 -9.69 12.16
CA ALA A 25 -17.22 -8.93 13.34
C ALA A 25 -16.35 -9.22 14.57
N PHE A 26 -16.08 -10.50 14.86
CA PHE A 26 -15.30 -10.89 16.04
C PHE A 26 -13.89 -10.29 16.05
N ASP A 27 -13.21 -10.29 14.91
CA ASP A 27 -11.85 -9.77 14.79
C ASP A 27 -11.85 -8.23 14.78
N LEU A 28 -12.79 -7.62 14.06
CA LEU A 28 -12.88 -6.17 13.95
C LEU A 28 -13.34 -5.50 15.26
N ASP A 29 -14.25 -6.11 16.01
CA ASP A 29 -14.72 -5.57 17.29
C ASP A 29 -13.58 -5.52 18.32
N ARG A 30 -12.67 -6.51 18.27
CA ARG A 30 -11.50 -6.56 19.16
C ARG A 30 -10.44 -5.51 18.80
N LEU A 31 -10.33 -5.19 17.51
CA LEU A 31 -9.46 -4.12 17.03
C LEU A 31 -10.03 -2.75 17.38
N SER A 32 -11.31 -2.51 17.08
CA SER A 32 -12.04 -1.31 17.44
C SER A 32 -13.54 -1.49 17.16
N PRO A 33 -14.41 -1.42 18.19
CA PRO A 33 -15.85 -1.48 17.99
C PRO A 33 -16.38 -0.37 17.06
N ASP A 34 -15.78 0.82 17.12
CA ASP A 34 -16.10 1.93 16.20
C ASP A 34 -15.74 1.57 14.75
N PHE A 35 -14.56 0.97 14.53
CA PHE A 35 -14.15 0.54 13.20
C PHE A 35 -15.06 -0.58 12.66
N ALA A 36 -15.40 -1.57 13.48
CA ALA A 36 -16.31 -2.65 13.11
C ALA A 36 -17.69 -2.13 12.71
N ALA A 37 -18.24 -1.17 13.48
CA ALA A 37 -19.51 -0.52 13.16
C ALA A 37 -19.44 0.22 11.82
N ARG A 38 -18.43 1.06 11.59
CA ARG A 38 -18.24 1.77 10.31
C ARG A 38 -18.01 0.82 9.14
N PHE A 39 -17.30 -0.28 9.35
CA PHE A 39 -17.06 -1.29 8.31
C PHE A 39 -18.37 -1.97 7.89
N ARG A 40 -19.20 -2.37 8.87
CA ARG A 40 -20.53 -2.94 8.62
C ARG A 40 -21.43 -1.93 7.92
N GLU A 41 -21.45 -0.69 8.39
CA GLU A 41 -22.20 0.40 7.76
C GLU A 41 -21.76 0.60 6.31
N PHE A 42 -20.46 0.67 6.04
CA PHE A 42 -19.92 0.84 4.70
C PHE A 42 -20.35 -0.29 3.74
N LEU A 43 -20.35 -1.55 4.21
CA LEU A 43 -20.77 -2.70 3.41
C LEU A 43 -22.28 -2.77 3.18
N LEU A 44 -23.09 -2.36 4.15
CA LEU A 44 -24.55 -2.46 4.07
C LEU A 44 -25.22 -1.21 3.49
N ALA A 45 -24.55 -0.06 3.57
CA ALA A 45 -25.06 1.20 3.04
C ALA A 45 -25.26 1.09 1.53
N GLU A 46 -26.41 1.55 1.06
CA GLU A 46 -26.70 1.64 -0.36
C GLU A 46 -25.66 2.51 -1.05
N GLU A 47 -25.36 2.22 -2.32
CA GLU A 47 -24.40 3.00 -3.09
C GLU A 47 -24.83 4.47 -3.13
N ASP A 48 -24.14 5.29 -2.35
CA ASP A 48 -24.31 6.73 -2.45
C ASP A 48 -23.48 7.27 -3.63
N GLY A 49 -23.85 8.47 -4.05
CA GLY A 49 -23.09 9.26 -5.00
C GLY A 49 -21.93 10.01 -4.36
N SER A 50 -21.45 9.61 -3.16
CA SER A 50 -20.38 10.33 -2.48
C SER A 50 -19.11 10.37 -3.32
N LEU A 51 -18.32 11.42 -3.12
CA LEU A 51 -17.07 11.59 -3.85
C LEU A 51 -16.09 10.47 -3.53
N GLU A 52 -16.06 9.99 -2.28
CA GLU A 52 -15.22 8.91 -1.80
C GLU A 52 -15.57 7.60 -2.51
N ARG A 53 -16.86 7.21 -2.54
CA ARG A 53 -17.29 5.98 -3.22
C ARG A 53 -17.10 6.06 -4.73
N LYS A 54 -17.36 7.21 -5.34
CA LYS A 54 -17.03 7.44 -6.76
C LYS A 54 -15.54 7.30 -7.02
N SER A 55 -14.68 7.88 -6.18
CA SER A 55 -13.23 7.81 -6.32
C SER A 55 -12.71 6.38 -6.18
N LEU A 56 -13.24 5.61 -5.21
CA LEU A 56 -12.87 4.20 -5.02
C LEU A 56 -13.26 3.34 -6.23
N ARG A 57 -14.48 3.52 -6.78
CA ARG A 57 -14.92 2.81 -7.99
C ARG A 57 -14.08 3.19 -9.21
N ALA A 58 -13.78 4.48 -9.38
CA ALA A 58 -12.92 4.95 -10.45
C ALA A 58 -11.51 4.34 -10.36
N ALA A 59 -10.91 4.32 -9.15
CA ALA A 59 -9.62 3.70 -8.92
C ALA A 59 -9.61 2.20 -9.26
N HIS A 60 -10.66 1.46 -8.87
CA HIS A 60 -10.83 0.05 -9.22
C HIS A 60 -10.84 -0.19 -10.73
N TYR A 61 -11.62 0.60 -11.48
CA TYR A 61 -11.71 0.44 -12.93
C TYR A 61 -10.47 0.95 -13.67
N LEU A 62 -9.78 1.97 -13.16
CA LEU A 62 -8.48 2.41 -13.69
C LEU A 62 -7.41 1.31 -13.54
N ALA A 63 -7.32 0.70 -12.35
CA ALA A 63 -6.42 -0.44 -12.13
C ALA A 63 -6.78 -1.62 -13.04
N THR A 64 -8.07 -1.97 -13.13
CA THR A 64 -8.56 -3.03 -14.02
C THR A 64 -8.20 -2.75 -15.48
N LYS A 65 -8.35 -1.51 -15.94
CA LYS A 65 -7.96 -1.11 -17.30
C LYS A 65 -6.48 -1.27 -17.52
N TRP A 66 -5.68 -0.75 -16.61
CA TRP A 66 -4.24 -0.79 -16.75
C TRP A 66 -3.75 -2.25 -16.89
N GLU A 67 -4.22 -3.15 -16.02
CA GLU A 67 -3.91 -4.58 -16.11
C GLU A 67 -4.46 -5.22 -17.40
N PHE A 68 -5.69 -4.89 -17.77
CA PHE A 68 -6.31 -5.44 -18.97
C PHE A 68 -5.59 -4.98 -20.24
N ASP A 69 -5.07 -3.76 -20.30
CA ASP A 69 -4.32 -3.25 -21.45
C ASP A 69 -3.04 -4.09 -21.68
N PHE A 70 -2.37 -4.56 -20.61
CA PHE A 70 -1.28 -5.54 -20.73
C PHE A 70 -1.78 -6.86 -21.31
N VAL A 71 -2.83 -7.45 -20.74
CA VAL A 71 -3.39 -8.73 -21.22
C VAL A 71 -3.82 -8.61 -22.70
N TYR A 72 -4.48 -7.50 -23.05
CA TYR A 72 -4.94 -7.19 -24.39
C TYR A 72 -3.77 -7.12 -25.37
N HIS A 73 -2.69 -6.41 -25.02
CA HIS A 73 -1.48 -6.34 -25.83
C HIS A 73 -0.93 -7.73 -26.18
N TRP A 74 -0.80 -8.62 -25.18
CA TRP A 74 -0.29 -9.98 -25.40
C TRP A 74 -1.29 -10.88 -26.14
N SER A 75 -2.58 -10.70 -25.92
CA SER A 75 -3.65 -11.45 -26.58
C SER A 75 -3.76 -11.18 -28.08
N ASN A 76 -3.26 -10.05 -28.59
CA ASN A 76 -3.29 -9.77 -30.02
C ASN A 76 -2.50 -10.80 -30.86
N THR A 77 -1.70 -11.65 -30.20
CA THR A 77 -0.98 -12.78 -30.81
C THR A 77 -1.78 -14.10 -30.84
N LYS A 78 -2.90 -14.20 -30.10
CA LYS A 78 -3.78 -15.39 -30.05
C LYS A 78 -5.25 -14.96 -29.91
N SER A 79 -6.12 -15.38 -30.83
CA SER A 79 -7.57 -15.09 -30.75
C SER A 79 -8.18 -15.57 -29.43
N MET A 80 -8.26 -14.66 -28.44
CA MET A 80 -8.86 -14.92 -27.14
C MET A 80 -10.35 -14.60 -27.23
N PHE A 81 -11.18 -15.61 -26.96
CA PHE A 81 -12.62 -15.49 -27.07
C PHE A 81 -13.18 -14.40 -26.14
N GLY A 82 -14.04 -13.52 -26.68
CA GLY A 82 -14.74 -12.49 -25.90
C GLY A 82 -13.91 -11.28 -25.49
N ILE A 83 -12.64 -11.17 -25.91
CA ILE A 83 -11.76 -10.11 -25.42
C ILE A 83 -12.22 -8.69 -25.83
N GLU A 84 -12.77 -8.56 -27.03
CA GLU A 84 -13.33 -7.30 -27.52
C GLU A 84 -14.56 -6.86 -26.71
N GLN A 85 -15.38 -7.82 -26.30
CA GLN A 85 -16.52 -7.55 -25.41
C GLN A 85 -16.02 -7.05 -24.05
N THR A 86 -15.06 -7.75 -23.44
CA THR A 86 -14.45 -7.35 -22.17
C THR A 86 -13.84 -5.96 -22.25
N ARG A 87 -13.14 -5.64 -23.35
CA ARG A 87 -12.58 -4.30 -23.60
C ARG A 87 -13.66 -3.23 -23.63
N GLY A 88 -14.77 -3.50 -24.31
CA GLY A 88 -15.93 -2.61 -24.38
C GLY A 88 -16.59 -2.39 -23.01
N GLU A 89 -16.75 -3.45 -22.22
CA GLU A 89 -17.30 -3.39 -20.86
C GLU A 89 -16.44 -2.55 -19.92
N ILE A 90 -15.12 -2.78 -19.90
CA ILE A 90 -14.17 -2.00 -19.09
C ILE A 90 -14.20 -0.52 -19.51
N SER A 91 -14.17 -0.25 -20.82
CA SER A 91 -14.21 1.12 -21.34
C SER A 91 -15.50 1.85 -20.96
N ARG A 92 -16.65 1.16 -20.98
CA ARG A 92 -17.93 1.71 -20.55
C ARG A 92 -17.91 2.08 -19.06
N GLN A 93 -17.44 1.19 -18.19
CA GLN A 93 -17.39 1.44 -16.74
C GLN A 93 -16.48 2.62 -16.38
N ILE A 94 -15.37 2.79 -17.09
CA ILE A 94 -14.47 3.94 -16.86
C ILE A 94 -15.10 5.25 -17.32
N ASN A 95 -15.82 5.23 -18.44
CA ASN A 95 -16.49 6.41 -18.96
C ASN A 95 -17.59 6.92 -18.00
N GLU A 96 -18.19 6.05 -17.18
CA GLU A 96 -19.15 6.43 -16.13
C GLU A 96 -18.52 7.28 -15.02
N HIS A 97 -17.19 7.33 -14.93
CA HIS A 97 -16.43 8.07 -13.92
C HIS A 97 -15.69 9.29 -14.47
N ARG A 98 -15.92 9.69 -15.73
CA ARG A 98 -15.30 10.89 -16.32
C ARG A 98 -15.81 12.21 -15.76
N ASP A 99 -16.87 12.18 -14.95
CA ASP A 99 -17.27 13.34 -14.14
C ASP A 99 -16.19 13.73 -13.11
N LEU A 100 -15.35 12.78 -12.72
CA LEU A 100 -14.13 13.05 -11.96
C LEU A 100 -13.05 13.58 -12.91
N ARG A 101 -12.72 14.87 -12.78
CA ARG A 101 -11.68 15.54 -13.56
C ARG A 101 -10.37 14.75 -13.64
N ALA A 102 -9.93 14.18 -12.52
CA ALA A 102 -8.70 13.38 -12.47
C ALA A 102 -8.75 12.15 -13.40
N VAL A 103 -9.91 11.48 -13.51
CA VAL A 103 -10.08 10.32 -14.40
C VAL A 103 -9.94 10.73 -15.86
N ASP A 104 -10.55 11.85 -16.25
CA ASP A 104 -10.44 12.34 -17.63
C ASP A 104 -9.00 12.76 -17.98
N GLU A 105 -8.31 13.46 -17.08
CA GLU A 105 -6.89 13.82 -17.23
C GLU A 105 -5.98 12.58 -17.34
N ILE A 106 -6.20 11.57 -16.50
CA ILE A 106 -5.47 10.30 -16.54
C ILE A 106 -5.65 9.59 -17.89
N LEU A 107 -6.88 9.52 -18.40
CA LEU A 107 -7.15 8.82 -19.65
C LEU A 107 -6.63 9.57 -20.88
N ALA A 108 -6.70 10.91 -20.86
CA ALA A 108 -6.18 11.76 -21.93
C ALA A 108 -4.66 11.69 -22.04
N ALA A 109 -3.96 11.54 -20.90
CA ALA A 109 -2.50 11.48 -20.86
C ALA A 109 -1.92 10.11 -21.27
N ARG A 110 -2.75 9.07 -21.40
CA ARG A 110 -2.31 7.68 -21.65
C ARG A 110 -1.44 7.53 -22.89
N ASP A 111 -1.81 8.22 -23.97
CA ASP A 111 -1.17 8.06 -25.29
C ASP A 111 -0.06 9.10 -25.52
N LEU A 112 0.31 9.87 -24.49
CA LEU A 112 1.42 10.84 -24.52
C LEU A 112 2.78 10.14 -24.30
N PRO A 113 3.91 10.77 -24.68
CA PRO A 113 5.24 10.26 -24.34
C PRO A 113 5.45 10.12 -22.82
N ASP A 114 6.29 9.18 -22.38
CA ASP A 114 6.51 8.86 -20.95
C ASP A 114 6.71 10.06 -20.02
N ARG A 115 7.39 11.11 -20.50
CA ARG A 115 7.66 12.34 -19.72
C ARG A 115 6.42 13.21 -19.49
N ASP A 116 5.42 13.09 -20.37
CA ASP A 116 4.21 13.91 -20.39
C ASP A 116 2.96 13.13 -19.95
N MET A 117 3.09 11.82 -19.66
CA MET A 117 1.98 10.96 -19.23
C MET A 117 1.37 11.35 -17.87
N GLY A 118 2.01 12.24 -17.10
CA GLY A 118 1.50 12.74 -15.83
C GLY A 118 1.02 11.61 -14.90
N LEU A 119 -0.21 11.75 -14.39
CA LEU A 119 -0.81 10.76 -13.48
C LEU A 119 -0.94 9.36 -14.09
N TRP A 120 -1.13 9.21 -15.41
CA TRP A 120 -1.12 7.89 -16.05
C TRP A 120 0.27 7.25 -15.99
N GLY A 121 1.31 8.05 -16.18
CA GLY A 121 2.70 7.61 -16.04
C GLY A 121 2.99 7.17 -14.61
N PHE A 122 2.52 7.93 -13.61
CA PHE A 122 2.64 7.57 -12.20
C PHE A 122 1.93 6.25 -11.89
N LEU A 123 0.66 6.10 -12.30
CA LEU A 123 -0.09 4.85 -12.14
C LEU A 123 0.60 3.68 -12.82
N SER A 124 1.19 3.91 -14.00
CA SER A 124 1.92 2.88 -14.74
C SER A 124 3.20 2.44 -14.05
N LEU A 125 3.92 3.36 -13.39
CA LEU A 125 5.09 3.04 -12.58
C LEU A 125 4.69 2.22 -11.34
N VAL A 126 3.67 2.67 -10.61
CA VAL A 126 3.20 1.96 -9.41
C VAL A 126 2.63 0.59 -9.77
N GLY A 127 1.87 0.47 -10.86
CA GLY A 127 1.32 -0.80 -11.33
C GLY A 127 2.40 -1.85 -11.61
N GLN A 128 3.58 -1.44 -12.09
CA GLN A 128 4.71 -2.36 -12.34
C GLN A 128 5.20 -3.07 -11.07
N LEU A 129 4.99 -2.49 -9.88
CA LEU A 129 5.28 -3.16 -8.61
C LEU A 129 4.45 -4.44 -8.40
N GLY A 130 3.32 -4.57 -9.09
CA GLY A 130 2.52 -5.80 -9.12
C GLY A 130 3.27 -6.99 -9.76
N PHE A 131 4.22 -6.73 -10.64
CA PHE A 131 5.03 -7.75 -11.30
C PHE A 131 6.38 -8.00 -10.60
N GLN A 132 6.81 -7.09 -9.74
CA GLN A 132 8.04 -7.23 -8.96
C GLN A 132 7.78 -8.14 -7.76
N LYS A 133 8.50 -9.27 -7.68
CA LYS A 133 8.35 -10.26 -6.61
C LYS A 133 9.32 -9.97 -5.48
N ARG A 134 8.83 -9.94 -4.24
CA ARG A 134 9.69 -9.88 -3.06
C ARG A 134 10.43 -11.19 -2.86
N TRP A 135 11.62 -11.10 -2.28
CA TRP A 135 12.53 -12.23 -2.15
C TRP A 135 12.90 -12.84 -3.50
N ALA A 136 13.09 -12.01 -4.55
CA ALA A 136 13.21 -12.44 -5.94
C ALA A 136 14.25 -13.56 -6.19
N GLN A 137 15.32 -13.60 -5.39
CA GLN A 137 16.42 -14.57 -5.51
C GLN A 137 16.29 -15.77 -4.55
N THR A 138 15.24 -15.83 -3.74
CA THR A 138 15.02 -16.88 -2.73
C THR A 138 13.70 -17.60 -3.00
N PRO A 139 13.71 -18.94 -3.21
CA PRO A 139 12.48 -19.71 -3.36
C PRO A 139 11.55 -19.51 -2.16
N ARG A 140 10.29 -19.13 -2.42
CA ARG A 140 9.30 -18.84 -1.37
C ARG A 140 7.88 -19.09 -1.87
N ILE A 141 7.03 -19.64 -1.01
CA ILE A 141 5.61 -19.90 -1.30
C ILE A 141 4.74 -19.41 -0.12
N PRO A 142 3.64 -18.67 -0.36
CA PRO A 142 3.22 -18.09 -1.64
C PRO A 142 4.15 -16.94 -2.05
N GLN A 143 4.22 -16.64 -3.36
CA GLN A 143 4.92 -15.44 -3.82
C GLN A 143 4.05 -14.20 -3.57
N THR A 144 4.69 -13.08 -3.23
CA THR A 144 4.07 -11.77 -2.98
C THR A 144 4.75 -10.74 -3.88
N SER A 145 3.96 -9.79 -4.37
CA SER A 145 4.46 -8.64 -5.12
C SER A 145 4.84 -7.50 -4.17
N VAL A 146 5.70 -6.59 -4.62
CA VAL A 146 6.01 -5.36 -3.88
C VAL A 146 4.73 -4.54 -3.67
N LEU A 147 3.87 -4.43 -4.68
CA LEU A 147 2.59 -3.71 -4.57
C LEU A 147 1.67 -4.33 -3.48
N GLY A 148 1.60 -5.66 -3.41
CA GLY A 148 0.82 -6.35 -2.38
C GLY A 148 1.39 -6.14 -0.98
N HIS A 149 2.72 -6.11 -0.85
CA HIS A 149 3.40 -5.81 0.41
C HIS A 149 3.11 -4.38 0.89
N LEU A 150 3.20 -3.37 0.01
CA LEU A 150 2.87 -1.98 0.34
C LEU A 150 1.47 -1.84 0.95
N LEU A 151 0.46 -2.47 0.32
CA LEU A 151 -0.90 -2.47 0.85
C LEU A 151 -0.98 -3.15 2.23
N PHE A 152 -0.27 -4.25 2.41
CA PHE A 152 -0.25 -4.97 3.68
C PHE A 152 0.38 -4.14 4.80
N VAL A 153 1.49 -3.45 4.53
CA VAL A 153 2.15 -2.53 5.48
C VAL A 153 1.24 -1.36 5.81
N ALA A 154 0.55 -0.77 4.83
CA ALA A 154 -0.40 0.32 5.04
C ALA A 154 -1.54 -0.09 5.99
N ILE A 155 -2.15 -1.26 5.75
CA ILE A 155 -3.24 -1.77 6.58
C ILE A 155 -2.77 -2.06 8.01
N LEU A 156 -1.64 -2.75 8.17
CA LEU A 156 -1.07 -3.03 9.50
C LEU A 156 -0.73 -1.74 10.24
N SER A 157 -0.10 -0.78 9.57
CA SER A 157 0.24 0.52 10.16
C SER A 157 -1.00 1.26 10.63
N TYR A 158 -2.09 1.20 9.86
CA TYR A 158 -3.38 1.77 10.25
C TYR A 158 -4.01 1.06 11.46
N PHE A 159 -3.96 -0.28 11.50
CA PHE A 159 -4.48 -1.06 12.62
C PHE A 159 -3.71 -0.78 13.92
N VAL A 160 -2.38 -0.81 13.88
CA VAL A 160 -1.55 -0.44 15.05
C VAL A 160 -1.82 1.01 15.46
N SER A 161 -2.03 1.92 14.50
CA SER A 161 -2.38 3.32 14.80
C SER A 161 -3.71 3.44 15.55
N MET A 162 -4.69 2.58 15.28
CA MET A 162 -5.94 2.56 16.04
C MET A 162 -5.72 2.06 17.48
N GLU A 163 -4.95 0.98 17.64
CA GLU A 163 -4.63 0.38 18.95
C GLU A 163 -3.89 1.36 19.87
N ILE A 164 -2.98 2.16 19.33
CA ILE A 164 -2.23 3.17 20.12
C ILE A 164 -3.00 4.48 20.35
N GLY A 165 -4.27 4.56 19.92
CA GLY A 165 -5.07 5.78 20.08
C GLY A 165 -4.53 6.97 19.27
N ALA A 166 -3.92 6.72 18.10
CA ALA A 166 -3.38 7.77 17.25
C ALA A 166 -4.47 8.77 16.82
N CYS A 167 -4.14 10.06 16.71
CA CYS A 167 -5.06 11.08 16.20
C CYS A 167 -5.39 10.83 14.71
N PRO A 168 -6.49 11.38 14.17
CA PRO A 168 -6.89 11.17 12.78
C PRO A 168 -5.77 11.42 11.77
N ARG A 169 -5.00 12.51 11.93
CA ARG A 169 -3.88 12.82 11.04
C ARG A 169 -2.75 11.81 11.13
N ARG A 170 -2.40 11.34 12.34
CA ARG A 170 -1.41 10.28 12.53
C ARG A 170 -1.83 8.97 11.86
N ARG A 171 -3.10 8.57 11.98
CA ARG A 171 -3.63 7.37 11.30
C ARG A 171 -3.54 7.50 9.79
N TYR A 172 -3.92 8.66 9.25
CA TYR A 172 -3.81 8.97 7.84
C TYR A 172 -2.35 8.88 7.35
N ASN A 173 -1.44 9.57 8.04
CA ASN A 173 -0.03 9.60 7.67
C ASN A 173 0.64 8.24 7.82
N ASN A 174 0.27 7.44 8.82
CA ASN A 174 0.81 6.09 8.99
C ASN A 174 0.31 5.13 7.89
N PHE A 175 -0.94 5.26 7.47
CA PHE A 175 -1.47 4.49 6.33
C PHE A 175 -0.74 4.85 5.03
N PHE A 176 -0.68 6.14 4.68
CA PHE A 176 -0.05 6.57 3.42
C PHE A 176 1.48 6.45 3.46
N GLY A 177 2.10 6.67 4.62
CA GLY A 177 3.51 6.36 4.87
C GLY A 177 3.80 4.89 4.60
N GLY A 178 3.02 3.97 5.18
CA GLY A 178 3.15 2.54 4.89
C GLY A 178 2.87 2.17 3.43
N LEU A 179 1.89 2.84 2.79
CA LEU A 179 1.54 2.57 1.40
C LEU A 179 2.62 3.01 0.41
N LEU A 180 3.39 4.04 0.75
CA LEU A 180 4.33 4.71 -0.16
C LEU A 180 5.80 4.57 0.26
N HIS A 181 6.11 3.90 1.39
CA HIS A 181 7.48 3.85 1.92
C HIS A 181 8.50 3.32 0.91
N ASP A 182 8.19 2.24 0.20
CA ASP A 182 9.05 1.65 -0.85
C ASP A 182 8.75 2.23 -2.26
N LEU A 183 8.04 3.34 -2.38
CA LEU A 183 7.79 3.96 -3.70
C LEU A 183 9.09 4.30 -4.45
N PRO A 184 10.17 4.80 -3.81
CA PRO A 184 11.46 4.99 -4.49
C PRO A 184 12.05 3.68 -5.04
N GLU A 185 11.75 2.53 -4.43
CA GLU A 185 12.29 1.22 -4.83
C GLU A 185 11.76 0.74 -6.20
N VAL A 186 10.66 1.33 -6.70
CA VAL A 186 10.14 1.09 -8.07
C VAL A 186 11.26 1.18 -9.11
N LEU A 187 12.18 2.13 -8.91
CA LEU A 187 13.20 2.52 -9.87
C LEU A 187 14.52 1.75 -9.68
N THR A 188 14.80 1.26 -8.48
CA THR A 188 16.01 0.49 -8.14
C THR A 188 15.82 -1.03 -8.21
N ARG A 189 14.56 -1.51 -8.37
CA ARG A 189 14.18 -2.93 -8.56
C ARG A 189 14.54 -3.84 -7.37
N ASP A 190 14.02 -3.53 -6.18
CA ASP A 190 14.11 -4.34 -4.95
C ASP A 190 15.51 -4.94 -4.73
N ILE A 191 16.50 -4.06 -4.51
CA ILE A 191 17.84 -4.48 -4.13
C ILE A 191 17.74 -5.08 -2.72
N ILE A 192 17.78 -6.41 -2.62
CA ILE A 192 17.62 -7.12 -1.35
C ILE A 192 18.61 -6.64 -0.27
N SER A 193 18.16 -6.57 0.98
CA SER A 193 18.97 -6.05 2.11
C SER A 193 20.36 -6.70 2.29
N PRO A 194 20.58 -8.00 2.03
CA PRO A 194 21.92 -8.59 2.07
C PRO A 194 22.89 -7.94 1.08
N VAL A 195 22.41 -7.47 -0.06
CA VAL A 195 23.20 -6.73 -1.05
C VAL A 195 23.42 -5.30 -0.57
N LYS A 196 22.39 -4.61 -0.06
CA LYS A 196 22.52 -3.24 0.50
C LYS A 196 23.64 -3.15 1.55
N ASN A 197 23.79 -4.18 2.38
CA ASN A 197 24.79 -4.25 3.45
C ASN A 197 26.11 -4.98 3.08
N SER A 198 26.28 -5.40 1.83
CA SER A 198 27.44 -6.21 1.42
C SER A 198 28.74 -5.43 1.29
N VAL A 199 28.65 -4.11 1.06
CA VAL A 199 29.81 -3.23 0.84
C VAL A 199 29.59 -1.93 1.63
N ALA A 200 30.60 -1.51 2.40
CA ALA A 200 30.57 -0.22 3.09
C ALA A 200 30.39 0.93 2.09
N GLY A 201 29.45 1.85 2.33
CA GLY A 201 29.14 2.96 1.42
C GLY A 201 28.05 2.66 0.37
N LEU A 202 27.67 1.39 0.17
CA LEU A 202 26.69 1.02 -0.85
C LEU A 202 25.26 1.41 -0.45
N ASP A 203 24.90 1.29 0.83
CA ASP A 203 23.59 1.72 1.33
C ASP A 203 23.39 3.24 1.15
N GLU A 204 24.41 4.06 1.46
CA GLU A 204 24.33 5.50 1.22
C GLU A 204 24.21 5.84 -0.27
N LEU A 205 24.93 5.14 -1.15
CA LEU A 205 24.83 5.33 -2.59
C LEU A 205 23.45 4.96 -3.12
N ILE A 206 22.88 3.83 -2.68
CA ILE A 206 21.54 3.40 -3.07
C ILE A 206 20.50 4.45 -2.65
N LYS A 207 20.56 4.94 -1.41
CA LYS A 207 19.66 6.00 -0.93
C LYS A 207 19.78 7.29 -1.75
N GLN A 208 20.99 7.67 -2.16
CA GLN A 208 21.19 8.83 -3.04
C GLN A 208 20.56 8.61 -4.43
N LEU A 209 20.72 7.42 -5.00
CA LEU A 209 20.12 7.06 -6.28
C LEU A 209 18.59 7.02 -6.20
N GLU A 210 18.03 6.47 -5.12
CA GLU A 210 16.58 6.44 -4.88
C GLU A 210 16.01 7.86 -4.77
N LYS A 211 16.69 8.73 -4.01
CA LYS A 211 16.31 10.14 -3.91
C LYS A 211 16.36 10.84 -5.26
N GLN A 212 17.44 10.67 -6.03
CA GLN A 212 17.55 11.25 -7.37
C GLN A 212 16.46 10.73 -8.31
N ALA A 213 16.18 9.43 -8.27
CA ALA A 213 15.17 8.80 -9.10
C ALA A 213 13.75 9.30 -8.76
N MET A 214 13.48 9.56 -7.47
CA MET A 214 12.25 10.19 -7.00
C MET A 214 12.04 11.58 -7.64
N GLU A 215 13.08 12.42 -7.62
CA GLU A 215 13.08 13.78 -8.19
C GLU A 215 12.92 13.80 -9.70
N GLU A 216 13.62 12.91 -10.40
CA GLU A 216 13.72 12.95 -11.85
C GLU A 216 12.58 12.20 -12.55
N ARG A 217 11.97 11.21 -11.88
CA ARG A 217 11.06 10.27 -12.54
C ARG A 217 9.68 10.15 -11.90
N ILE A 218 9.53 10.35 -10.59
CA ILE A 218 8.24 10.16 -9.90
C ILE A 218 7.55 11.50 -9.67
N LEU A 219 8.20 12.44 -8.98
CA LEU A 219 7.61 13.74 -8.66
C LEU A 219 7.16 14.56 -9.89
N PRO A 220 7.86 14.53 -11.05
CA PRO A 220 7.42 15.25 -12.24
C PRO A 220 6.08 14.75 -12.81
N LEU A 221 5.73 13.49 -12.54
CA LEU A 221 4.46 12.89 -12.98
C LEU A 221 3.27 13.28 -12.08
N LEU A 222 3.56 13.86 -10.92
CA LEU A 222 2.56 14.25 -9.93
C LEU A 222 2.24 15.75 -10.01
N PRO A 223 0.99 16.15 -9.70
CA PRO A 223 0.62 17.54 -9.49
C PRO A 223 1.54 18.19 -8.45
N GLU A 224 1.94 19.44 -8.69
CA GLU A 224 2.86 20.17 -7.80
C GLU A 224 2.39 20.21 -6.35
N ALA A 225 1.07 20.37 -6.14
CA ALA A 225 0.45 20.40 -4.82
C ALA A 225 0.61 19.10 -4.01
N TRP A 226 0.91 17.96 -4.64
CA TRP A 226 1.06 16.67 -3.95
C TRP A 226 2.51 16.36 -3.59
N ARG A 227 3.47 17.00 -4.25
CA ARG A 227 4.89 16.62 -4.19
C ARG A 227 5.45 16.68 -2.76
N GLU A 228 5.11 17.74 -2.02
CA GLU A 228 5.55 17.92 -0.64
C GLU A 228 4.99 16.86 0.33
N GLU A 229 3.75 16.42 0.13
CA GLU A 229 3.15 15.38 0.95
C GLU A 229 3.76 14.00 0.63
N ILE A 230 3.98 13.72 -0.65
CA ILE A 230 4.67 12.49 -1.08
C ILE A 230 6.09 12.43 -0.52
N ARG A 231 6.86 13.53 -0.57
CA ARG A 231 8.16 13.63 0.11
C ARG A 231 8.05 13.36 1.59
N TYR A 232 7.01 13.90 2.22
CA TYR A 232 6.79 13.72 3.64
C TYR A 232 6.59 12.24 4.00
N PHE A 233 5.98 11.44 3.12
CA PHE A 233 5.87 10.00 3.32
C PHE A 233 7.17 9.24 3.03
N THR A 234 7.89 9.60 1.98
CA THR A 234 9.02 8.79 1.48
C THR A 234 10.39 9.17 2.04
N GLU A 235 10.61 10.38 2.53
CA GLU A 235 11.92 10.81 3.02
C GLU A 235 12.07 10.56 4.53
N ASN A 236 13.03 9.73 4.94
CA ASN A 236 13.14 9.25 6.33
C ASN A 236 11.82 8.59 6.78
N GLU A 237 11.33 7.69 5.94
CA GLU A 237 10.07 6.96 6.02
C GLU A 237 9.89 6.21 7.34
N PHE A 238 10.97 5.72 7.93
CA PHE A 238 10.96 4.98 9.20
C PHE A 238 11.29 5.81 10.44
N ALA A 239 11.53 7.11 10.28
CA ALA A 239 11.73 8.00 11.41
C ALA A 239 10.39 8.57 11.91
N GLY A 240 10.22 8.64 13.24
CA GLY A 240 9.14 9.43 13.82
C GLY A 240 9.35 10.90 13.50
N LYS A 241 8.34 11.59 12.96
CA LYS A 241 8.47 13.01 12.60
C LYS A 241 7.14 13.76 12.70
N ILE A 242 7.26 15.07 12.83
CA ILE A 242 6.14 16.01 12.89
C ILE A 242 6.40 17.18 11.94
N ARG A 243 5.34 17.79 11.43
CA ARG A 243 5.39 19.00 10.59
C ARG A 243 4.41 20.04 11.16
N PRO A 244 4.82 20.79 12.21
CA PRO A 244 4.01 21.87 12.74
C PRO A 244 3.72 22.93 11.67
N HIS A 245 2.54 23.53 11.72
CA HIS A 245 2.15 24.58 10.79
C HIS A 245 3.20 25.71 10.73
N GLY A 246 3.65 26.04 9.52
CA GLY A 246 4.66 27.09 9.28
C GLY A 246 6.11 26.62 9.42
N SER A 247 6.36 25.34 9.73
CA SER A 247 7.71 24.79 9.70
C SER A 247 8.19 24.60 8.26
N PRO A 248 9.40 25.04 7.89
CA PRO A 248 9.94 24.87 6.53
C PRO A 248 10.31 23.42 6.23
N SER A 249 10.54 22.60 7.27
CA SER A 249 10.88 21.19 7.14
C SER A 249 10.30 20.35 8.29
N PRO A 250 10.14 19.04 8.09
CA PRO A 250 9.81 18.11 9.16
C PRO A 250 10.84 18.10 10.29
N VAL A 251 10.35 17.97 11.52
CA VAL A 251 11.20 17.72 12.70
C VAL A 251 11.28 16.22 12.93
N ILE A 252 12.49 15.66 12.82
CA ILE A 252 12.75 14.24 13.09
C ILE A 252 12.93 14.02 14.59
N LEU A 253 12.19 13.07 15.13
CA LEU A 253 12.21 12.67 16.53
C LEU A 253 13.14 11.48 16.73
N GLN A 254 13.87 11.49 17.84
CA GLN A 254 14.79 10.41 18.25
C GLN A 254 14.12 9.42 19.23
N HIS A 255 12.81 9.53 19.41
CA HIS A 255 12.00 8.72 20.33
C HIS A 255 10.62 8.44 19.69
N ASP A 256 9.87 7.52 20.29
CA ASP A 256 8.50 7.22 19.87
C ASP A 256 7.58 8.42 20.07
N LEU A 257 6.59 8.56 19.20
CA LEU A 257 5.59 9.62 19.33
C LEU A 257 4.70 9.36 20.55
N GLY A 258 4.79 10.25 21.54
CA GLY A 258 3.95 10.26 22.74
C GLY A 258 2.68 11.09 22.56
N GLU A 259 1.98 11.34 23.67
CA GLU A 259 0.73 12.12 23.69
C GLU A 259 0.91 13.55 23.17
N GLU A 260 2.05 14.19 23.50
CA GLU A 260 2.35 15.56 23.09
C GLU A 260 2.48 15.72 21.56
N GLN A 261 2.92 14.67 20.86
CA GLN A 261 3.04 14.66 19.40
C GLN A 261 1.78 14.13 18.70
N ASN A 262 0.83 13.58 19.45
CA ASN A 262 -0.38 12.95 18.91
C ASN A 262 -1.51 13.96 18.65
N LEU A 263 -1.19 15.05 17.94
CA LEU A 263 -2.11 16.15 17.64
C LEU A 263 -2.20 16.36 16.13
N ASP A 264 -3.42 16.53 15.62
CA ASP A 264 -3.65 16.75 14.18
C ASP A 264 -2.89 17.97 13.63
N SER A 265 -2.73 19.01 14.45
CA SER A 265 -2.01 20.25 14.08
C SER A 265 -0.49 20.08 13.94
N LEU A 266 0.07 18.98 14.46
CA LEU A 266 1.49 18.68 14.35
C LEU A 266 1.81 17.79 13.14
N ASP A 267 0.78 17.35 12.41
CA ASP A 267 0.93 16.49 11.23
C ASP A 267 1.85 15.27 11.47
N PRO A 268 1.64 14.49 12.55
CA PRO A 268 2.56 13.43 12.97
C PRO A 268 2.59 12.23 12.01
N ILE A 269 3.75 11.61 11.88
CA ILE A 269 3.93 10.29 11.28
C ILE A 269 4.84 9.45 12.15
N ASP A 270 4.42 8.22 12.42
CA ASP A 270 5.12 7.26 13.26
C ASP A 270 5.89 6.27 12.39
N GLY A 271 7.06 6.69 11.90
CA GLY A 271 7.91 5.86 11.06
C GLY A 271 8.35 4.56 11.73
N ARG A 272 8.46 4.51 13.07
CA ARG A 272 8.86 3.29 13.78
C ARG A 272 7.75 2.24 13.76
N VAL A 273 6.49 2.65 13.84
CA VAL A 273 5.34 1.75 13.61
C VAL A 273 5.36 1.23 12.17
N ILE A 274 5.60 2.10 11.18
CA ILE A 274 5.66 1.71 9.77
C ILE A 274 6.79 0.69 9.54
N GLU A 275 7.99 0.94 10.09
CA GLU A 275 9.13 0.01 10.00
C GLU A 275 8.78 -1.35 10.59
N ALA A 276 8.17 -1.36 11.77
CA ALA A 276 7.80 -2.61 12.41
C ALA A 276 6.75 -3.39 11.61
N CYS A 277 5.82 -2.70 10.95
CA CYS A 277 4.82 -3.32 10.08
C CYS A 277 5.44 -3.87 8.79
N ASP A 278 6.40 -3.15 8.17
CA ASP A 278 7.20 -3.67 7.05
C ASP A 278 7.93 -4.97 7.46
N LYS A 279 8.65 -4.92 8.58
CA LYS A 279 9.41 -6.09 9.06
C LYS A 279 8.50 -7.24 9.49
N LEU A 280 7.33 -6.96 10.07
CA LEU A 280 6.32 -7.97 10.36
C LEU A 280 5.81 -8.61 9.06
N SER A 281 5.54 -7.84 8.01
CA SER A 281 5.15 -8.38 6.71
C SER A 281 6.21 -9.32 6.15
N ALA A 282 7.48 -8.90 6.11
CA ALA A 282 8.59 -9.75 5.64
C ALA A 282 8.76 -11.01 6.51
N TYR A 283 8.54 -10.89 7.82
CA TYR A 283 8.58 -11.99 8.77
C TYR A 283 7.47 -13.01 8.54
N MET A 284 6.23 -12.56 8.29
CA MET A 284 5.09 -13.41 7.97
C MET A 284 5.31 -14.16 6.66
N GLU A 285 5.83 -13.48 5.63
CA GLU A 285 6.18 -14.08 4.34
C GLU A 285 7.18 -15.23 4.51
N ALA A 286 8.24 -15.02 5.29
CA ALA A 286 9.24 -16.03 5.58
C ALA A 286 8.65 -17.19 6.39
N SER A 287 7.87 -16.87 7.42
CA SER A 287 7.28 -17.85 8.34
C SER A 287 6.27 -18.75 7.67
N LEU A 288 5.42 -18.21 6.78
CA LEU A 288 4.46 -19.00 6.02
C LEU A 288 5.15 -19.97 5.05
N SER A 289 6.17 -19.50 4.34
CA SER A 289 6.92 -20.35 3.42
C SER A 289 7.63 -21.51 4.13
N ILE A 290 8.27 -21.22 5.26
CA ILE A 290 8.91 -22.26 6.08
C ILE A 290 7.88 -23.28 6.57
N ARG A 291 6.70 -22.82 7.05
CA ARG A 291 5.61 -23.71 7.47
C ARG A 291 5.05 -24.58 6.35
N LEU A 292 5.09 -24.08 5.11
CA LEU A 292 4.70 -24.83 3.91
C LEU A 292 5.82 -25.74 3.36
N GLY A 293 6.96 -25.83 4.04
CA GLY A 293 8.07 -26.72 3.69
C GLY A 293 9.13 -26.12 2.76
N VAL A 294 9.04 -24.83 2.42
CA VAL A 294 10.04 -24.12 1.63
C VAL A 294 10.87 -23.21 2.54
N ALA A 295 12.00 -23.73 3.00
CA ALA A 295 12.85 -23.12 4.03
C ALA A 295 14.32 -22.98 3.58
N PRO A 296 14.63 -22.23 2.50
CA PRO A 296 16.02 -21.94 2.15
C PRO A 296 16.72 -21.16 3.26
N GLN A 297 18.04 -21.34 3.37
CA GLN A 297 18.85 -20.79 4.47
C GLN A 297 18.68 -19.26 4.60
N ALA A 298 18.73 -18.52 3.50
CA ALA A 298 18.57 -17.07 3.50
C ALA A 298 17.22 -16.62 4.11
N LEU A 299 16.15 -17.39 3.90
CA LEU A 299 14.83 -17.10 4.45
C LEU A 299 14.76 -17.41 5.96
N ALA A 300 15.35 -18.53 6.38
CA ALA A 300 15.43 -18.90 7.79
C ALA A 300 16.29 -17.91 8.59
N GLU A 301 17.41 -17.46 8.03
CA GLU A 301 18.26 -16.41 8.62
C GLU A 301 17.54 -15.07 8.65
N GLY A 302 16.88 -14.66 7.56
CA GLY A 302 16.05 -13.47 7.51
C GLY A 302 14.99 -13.45 8.61
N LYS A 303 14.25 -14.57 8.76
CA LYS A 303 13.27 -14.76 9.84
C LYS A 303 13.90 -14.55 11.23
N ARG A 304 15.03 -15.21 11.52
CA ARG A 304 15.72 -15.10 12.82
C ARG A 304 16.23 -13.69 13.09
N ASN A 305 16.80 -13.02 12.09
CA ASN A 305 17.34 -11.66 12.21
C ASN A 305 16.24 -10.62 12.45
N ILE A 306 15.09 -10.77 11.78
CA ILE A 306 13.95 -9.89 12.04
C ILE A 306 13.43 -10.10 13.47
N TYR A 307 13.24 -11.35 13.88
CA TYR A 307 12.73 -11.63 15.22
C TYR A 307 13.68 -11.19 16.35
N SER A 308 15.00 -11.35 16.18
CA SER A 308 15.96 -10.90 17.18
C SER A 308 15.89 -9.38 17.40
N ARG A 309 15.52 -8.62 16.36
CA ARG A 309 15.35 -7.17 16.41
C ARG A 309 13.98 -6.75 16.97
N PHE A 310 12.89 -7.41 16.58
CA PHE A 310 11.53 -6.95 16.88
C PHE A 310 10.73 -7.80 17.87
N GLY A 311 11.13 -9.05 18.15
CA GLY A 311 10.35 -10.00 18.97
C GLY A 311 10.15 -9.59 20.43
N ARG A 312 10.86 -8.57 20.92
CA ARG A 312 10.65 -7.97 22.25
C ARG A 312 10.37 -6.46 22.21
N SER A 313 10.06 -5.95 21.03
CA SER A 313 9.88 -4.51 20.84
C SER A 313 8.54 -4.03 21.39
N VAL A 314 8.58 -2.85 22.01
CA VAL A 314 7.42 -2.03 22.33
C VAL A 314 7.65 -0.71 21.59
N ILE A 315 6.68 -0.29 20.78
CA ILE A 315 6.79 0.90 19.91
C ILE A 315 5.57 1.75 20.14
N SER A 316 5.76 3.01 20.54
CA SER A 316 4.65 3.93 20.85
C SER A 316 3.66 3.33 21.85
N GLY A 317 4.17 2.56 22.83
CA GLY A 317 3.38 1.84 23.83
C GLY A 317 2.75 0.52 23.36
N PHE A 318 2.77 0.21 22.06
CA PHE A 318 2.23 -1.04 21.52
C PHE A 318 3.21 -2.20 21.67
N PRO A 319 2.80 -3.37 22.22
CA PRO A 319 3.66 -4.52 22.42
C PRO A 319 3.89 -5.30 21.12
N MET A 320 4.56 -4.66 20.16
CA MET A 320 4.74 -5.16 18.80
C MET A 320 5.35 -6.56 18.73
N GLY A 321 6.25 -6.91 19.67
CA GLY A 321 6.86 -8.24 19.75
C GLY A 321 5.86 -9.40 19.79
N GLN A 322 4.67 -9.21 20.40
CA GLN A 322 3.65 -10.26 20.48
C GLN A 322 3.12 -10.69 19.11
N LEU A 323 3.09 -9.77 18.13
CA LEU A 323 2.70 -10.12 16.76
C LEU A 323 3.73 -11.03 16.10
N PHE A 324 5.01 -10.85 16.41
CA PHE A 324 6.07 -11.71 15.89
C PHE A 324 6.02 -13.10 16.54
N ASP A 325 5.72 -13.20 17.84
CA ASP A 325 5.60 -14.48 18.55
C ASP A 325 4.56 -15.42 17.92
N TYR A 326 3.46 -14.87 17.40
CA TYR A 326 2.41 -15.64 16.72
C TYR A 326 2.89 -16.36 15.45
N PHE A 327 3.95 -15.84 14.81
CA PHE A 327 4.49 -16.36 13.55
C PHE A 327 5.87 -17.03 13.70
N TRP A 328 6.37 -17.15 14.93
CA TRP A 328 7.58 -17.95 15.23
C TRP A 328 7.37 -19.42 14.89
#